data_AF-A0A8C3T6U5-F1
#
_entry.id   AF-A0A8C3T6U5-F1
#
_cell.length_a   1.000
_cell.length_b   1.000
_cell.length_c   1.000
_cell.angle_alpha   90.00
_cell.angle_beta   90.00
_cell.angle_gamma   90.00
#
_symmetry.space_group_name_H-M   'P 1'
#
loop_
_entity.id
_entity.type
_entity.pdbx_description
1 polymer ?
#
loop_
_entity_poly.entity_id
_entity_poly.type
_entity_poly.pdbx_seq_one_letter_code
_entity_poly.pdbx_strand_id
1 'polypeptide(L)'
;MDSVTFSVTFVAGLGAARIFRQPLVQQQEQFRCGQGVGLRGSNYLGGRLPGSGQHDPTSPDLGGGARGLCTLSLIGAVLFCLLPFSSSFRRQDVLTLTPWLAPIVWEGTFNSELLDSAYNRPTALFVGRFVESAEKLFMKGYRVNYYIFTNDPQVIPRVQLQPGRSLRIVPIKKYSHWQEISMRRMEAINRHVAEVSHREVNYLFCLDIDMVFHNPWGVETLGEMVAAIHPGYFNVPRSQFPYERRSSSAAFIPDRQGDFYYAGAVFGGLVKQVYEFTRACHMTILADKANGIMAAWQEESHLNRHFFSHKPSKLLSPEYVWDDTKPRPPEVRLIRFSTVNKNYKELRD
;
A
#
# COMPACT_ATOMS: atom_id res chain seq x y z
N MET A 1 1.59 11.66 -35.22
CA MET A 1 0.95 10.78 -34.23
C MET A 1 1.75 10.89 -32.96
N ASP A 2 1.25 11.71 -32.05
CA ASP A 2 1.94 12.18 -30.86
C ASP A 2 2.14 11.05 -29.85
N SER A 3 3.32 10.99 -29.23
CA SER A 3 3.74 9.89 -28.36
C SER A 3 3.27 10.08 -26.92
N VAL A 4 2.31 9.26 -26.49
CA VAL A 4 1.79 9.22 -25.11
C VAL A 4 2.47 8.09 -24.35
N THR A 5 3.49 8.37 -23.54
CA THR A 5 4.40 7.30 -23.12
C THR A 5 4.70 7.35 -21.60
N PHE A 6 4.54 6.20 -20.94
CA PHE A 6 4.10 6.06 -19.54
C PHE A 6 5.23 5.68 -18.53
N SER A 7 5.03 5.88 -17.22
CA SER A 7 5.96 5.44 -16.15
C SER A 7 5.23 4.71 -15.00
N VAL A 8 5.44 3.40 -14.82
CA VAL A 8 5.05 2.72 -13.57
C VAL A 8 6.12 3.06 -12.53
N THR A 9 5.80 3.90 -11.57
CA THR A 9 6.70 4.02 -10.41
C THR A 9 6.31 3.01 -9.36
N PHE A 10 7.13 1.98 -9.17
CA PHE A 10 7.09 1.14 -7.99
C PHE A 10 8.15 1.59 -6.99
N VAL A 11 7.81 1.46 -5.70
CA VAL A 11 8.83 1.32 -4.68
C VAL A 11 8.49 0.09 -3.87
N ALA A 12 9.43 -0.86 -3.86
CA ALA A 12 9.32 -2.10 -3.13
C ALA A 12 9.05 -1.84 -1.65
N GLY A 13 7.96 -2.42 -1.16
CA GLY A 13 7.57 -2.37 0.26
C GLY A 13 6.32 -1.55 0.51
N LEU A 14 5.18 -2.24 0.58
CA LEU A 14 4.00 -1.85 1.37
C LEU A 14 3.03 -0.77 0.85
N GLY A 15 3.22 -0.17 -0.34
CA GLY A 15 2.21 0.73 -0.93
C GLY A 15 0.80 0.11 -0.94
N ALA A 16 0.72 -1.20 -1.16
CA ALA A 16 -0.54 -1.92 -1.20
C ALA A 16 -1.32 -1.98 0.13
N ALA A 17 -0.70 -1.76 1.28
CA ALA A 17 -1.37 -1.98 2.57
C ALA A 17 -2.16 -0.77 3.10
N ARG A 18 -2.02 0.41 2.48
CA ARG A 18 -2.40 1.68 3.14
C ARG A 18 -3.34 2.59 2.37
N ILE A 19 -3.47 2.42 1.06
CA ILE A 19 -4.32 3.29 0.21
C ILE A 19 -5.77 3.36 0.74
N PHE A 20 -6.26 2.33 1.45
CA PHE A 20 -7.67 2.28 1.88
C PHE A 20 -7.93 1.99 3.36
N ARG A 21 -6.88 1.82 4.19
CA ARG A 21 -7.07 1.55 5.62
C ARG A 21 -7.04 2.86 6.41
N GLN A 22 -8.21 3.30 6.91
CA GLN A 22 -8.28 4.24 8.03
C GLN A 22 -7.72 3.57 9.29
N PRO A 23 -6.75 4.15 10.01
CA PRO A 23 -6.52 3.79 11.40
C PRO A 23 -7.45 4.64 12.27
N LEU A 24 -8.53 4.03 12.76
CA LEU A 24 -9.45 4.61 13.75
C LEU A 24 -8.82 4.76 15.15
N VAL A 25 -7.48 4.66 15.29
CA VAL A 25 -6.83 4.42 16.60
C VAL A 25 -5.76 5.46 16.97
N GLN A 26 -5.39 6.41 16.10
CA GLN A 26 -4.36 7.40 16.46
C GLN A 26 -4.88 8.69 17.12
N GLN A 27 -6.19 8.88 17.29
CA GLN A 27 -6.72 10.06 17.99
C GLN A 27 -6.86 9.90 19.51
N GLN A 28 -6.66 8.71 20.09
CA GLN A 28 -6.94 8.49 21.52
C GLN A 28 -5.73 8.45 22.46
N GLU A 29 -4.48 8.38 21.97
CA GLU A 29 -3.32 8.23 22.86
C GLU A 29 -2.58 9.54 23.22
N GLN A 30 -3.06 10.72 22.82
CA GLN A 30 -2.40 12.00 23.16
C GLN A 30 -3.01 12.78 24.34
N PHE A 31 -4.02 12.23 25.04
CA PHE A 31 -4.54 12.80 26.28
C PHE A 31 -4.34 11.84 27.46
N ARG A 32 -3.11 11.70 27.95
CA ARG A 32 -2.77 11.35 29.35
C ARG A 32 -1.25 11.31 29.53
N CYS A 33 -0.64 12.48 29.57
CA CYS A 33 0.62 12.62 30.31
C CYS A 33 0.60 13.99 30.99
N GLY A 34 0.28 13.98 32.28
CA GLY A 34 0.15 15.19 33.08
C GLY A 34 -0.80 15.03 34.25
N GLN A 35 -0.40 14.24 35.25
CA GLN A 35 -0.40 14.66 36.66
C GLN A 35 0.14 13.50 37.52
N GLY A 36 1.08 13.85 38.40
CA GLY A 36 1.86 12.91 39.18
C GLY A 36 1.33 12.67 40.60
N VAL A 37 1.99 11.67 41.21
CA VAL A 37 2.31 11.48 42.63
C VAL A 37 1.15 11.26 43.63
N GLY A 38 1.14 10.07 44.25
CA GLY A 38 0.39 9.78 45.47
C GLY A 38 0.57 8.33 45.96
N LEU A 39 1.26 8.16 47.10
CA LEU A 39 1.71 6.91 47.73
C LEU A 39 0.64 6.19 48.60
N ARG A 40 0.93 4.91 48.96
CA ARG A 40 0.39 4.03 50.05
C ARG A 40 -0.98 3.38 49.79
N GLY A 41 -1.34 2.15 50.20
CA GLY A 41 -0.70 1.06 50.96
C GLY A 41 -1.77 0.04 51.45
N SER A 42 -1.39 -1.24 51.52
CA SER A 42 -1.88 -2.37 52.37
C SER A 42 -3.35 -2.88 52.43
N ASN A 43 -3.46 -4.21 52.17
CA ASN A 43 -4.17 -5.33 52.86
C ASN A 43 -5.64 -5.22 53.35
N TYR A 44 -6.50 -6.22 53.00
CA TYR A 44 -6.88 -7.41 53.82
C TYR A 44 -8.26 -8.05 53.41
N LEU A 45 -8.30 -9.42 53.39
CA LEU A 45 -9.37 -10.43 53.69
C LEU A 45 -10.85 -10.20 53.26
N GLY A 46 -11.70 -11.17 52.90
CA GLY A 46 -11.74 -12.64 52.94
C GLY A 46 -13.22 -13.15 52.89
N GLY A 47 -13.46 -14.45 52.61
CA GLY A 47 -14.74 -15.18 52.87
C GLY A 47 -15.46 -15.75 51.62
N ARG A 48 -15.31 -17.04 51.28
CA ARG A 48 -16.07 -18.27 51.65
C ARG A 48 -17.42 -18.53 50.91
N LEU A 49 -17.40 -19.65 50.15
CA LEU A 49 -18.47 -20.55 49.62
C LEU A 49 -19.32 -21.18 50.77
N PRO A 50 -20.43 -21.98 50.59
CA PRO A 50 -20.57 -23.10 49.61
C PRO A 50 -21.99 -23.62 49.19
N GLY A 51 -22.00 -24.71 48.40
CA GLY A 51 -23.08 -25.72 48.28
C GLY A 51 -23.37 -26.14 46.83
N SER A 52 -22.85 -27.25 46.26
CA SER A 52 -23.07 -28.71 46.48
C SER A 52 -24.27 -29.30 45.72
N GLY A 53 -24.02 -30.28 44.84
CA GLY A 53 -25.03 -31.16 44.23
C GLY A 53 -24.43 -32.08 43.14
N GLN A 54 -24.36 -33.38 43.43
CA GLN A 54 -23.70 -34.47 42.70
C GLN A 54 -24.69 -35.34 41.86
N HIS A 55 -24.11 -36.08 40.91
CA HIS A 55 -24.47 -37.42 40.36
C HIS A 55 -25.17 -37.58 38.98
N ASP A 56 -24.36 -38.18 38.08
CA ASP A 56 -24.52 -38.96 36.82
C ASP A 56 -25.41 -40.23 36.94
N PRO A 57 -25.59 -41.14 35.92
CA PRO A 57 -25.17 -41.13 34.49
C PRO A 57 -26.27 -41.63 33.49
N THR A 58 -26.01 -41.61 32.17
CA THR A 58 -26.35 -42.69 31.20
C THR A 58 -25.86 -42.36 29.78
N SER A 59 -25.15 -43.31 29.16
CA SER A 59 -24.86 -43.43 27.72
C SER A 59 -25.57 -44.71 27.21
N PRO A 60 -25.94 -44.89 25.92
CA PRO A 60 -24.94 -45.16 24.87
C PRO A 60 -25.26 -44.70 23.42
N ASP A 61 -24.23 -44.84 22.58
CA ASP A 61 -24.18 -45.21 21.16
C ASP A 61 -24.34 -44.21 19.98
N LEU A 62 -23.17 -44.04 19.32
CA LEU A 62 -22.83 -44.31 17.91
C LEU A 62 -23.55 -43.55 16.77
N GLY A 63 -22.76 -42.74 16.06
CA GLY A 63 -23.02 -42.46 14.64
C GLY A 63 -22.25 -41.27 14.05
N GLY A 64 -21.24 -41.55 13.21
CA GLY A 64 -21.01 -40.76 11.99
C GLY A 64 -19.78 -39.84 11.91
N GLY A 65 -18.77 -40.28 11.15
CA GLY A 65 -18.30 -39.49 10.00
C GLY A 65 -17.15 -38.52 10.23
N ALA A 66 -15.93 -38.98 9.98
CA ALA A 66 -14.78 -38.14 9.67
C ALA A 66 -15.04 -37.25 8.43
N ARG A 67 -14.76 -35.95 8.54
CA ARG A 67 -14.21 -35.03 7.51
C ARG A 67 -14.10 -33.63 8.10
N GLY A 68 -13.00 -33.38 8.82
CA GLY A 68 -12.67 -32.08 9.40
C GLY A 68 -11.18 -31.80 9.29
N LEU A 69 -10.71 -31.48 8.09
CA LEU A 69 -9.38 -30.97 7.74
C LEU A 69 -9.61 -30.00 6.56
N CYS A 70 -9.12 -28.76 6.45
CA CYS A 70 -8.11 -28.01 7.17
C CYS A 70 -8.39 -26.51 6.93
N THR A 71 -8.65 -25.73 7.97
CA THR A 71 -8.64 -24.26 7.93
C THR A 71 -7.26 -23.74 8.33
N LEU A 72 -6.29 -23.77 7.39
CA LEU A 72 -4.96 -23.18 7.62
C LEU A 72 -5.00 -21.65 7.39
N SER A 73 -5.35 -20.96 8.49
CA SER A 73 -5.14 -19.52 8.74
C SER A 73 -3.65 -19.14 8.65
N LEU A 74 -3.32 -17.85 8.49
CA LEU A 74 -1.96 -17.29 8.34
C LEU A 74 -0.94 -17.76 9.41
N ILE A 75 -1.41 -18.26 10.54
CA ILE A 75 -0.59 -18.96 11.55
C ILE A 75 0.17 -20.12 10.91
N GLY A 76 -0.42 -20.85 9.97
CA GLY A 76 0.18 -22.01 9.32
C GLY A 76 1.33 -21.71 8.36
N ALA A 77 1.32 -20.57 7.67
CA ALA A 77 2.40 -20.18 6.74
C ALA A 77 3.59 -19.56 7.49
N VAL A 78 3.30 -18.80 8.56
CA VAL A 78 4.31 -18.36 9.52
C VAL A 78 4.90 -19.56 10.25
N LEU A 79 4.08 -20.56 10.64
CA LEU A 79 4.61 -21.83 11.14
C LEU A 79 5.44 -22.55 10.08
N PHE A 80 5.05 -22.60 8.81
CA PHE A 80 5.82 -23.34 7.80
C PHE A 80 7.23 -22.77 7.56
N CYS A 81 7.41 -21.45 7.65
CA CYS A 81 8.74 -20.82 7.61
C CYS A 81 9.51 -20.94 8.94
N LEU A 82 8.85 -21.39 10.01
CA LEU A 82 9.39 -21.57 11.37
C LEU A 82 9.34 -23.04 11.83
N LEU A 83 8.95 -23.96 10.95
CA LEU A 83 8.91 -25.39 11.17
C LEU A 83 10.17 -26.00 10.55
N PRO A 84 10.83 -26.94 11.24
CA PRO A 84 12.23 -27.24 11.01
C PRO A 84 12.37 -28.25 9.88
N PHE A 85 12.60 -27.79 8.65
CA PHE A 85 13.29 -28.62 7.64
C PHE A 85 14.81 -28.43 7.72
N SER A 86 15.36 -28.55 8.93
CA SER A 86 16.76 -28.90 9.20
C SER A 86 17.00 -28.79 10.71
N SER A 87 17.69 -29.77 11.28
CA SER A 87 18.08 -29.85 12.70
C SER A 87 19.01 -28.72 13.17
N SER A 88 19.36 -27.77 12.30
CA SER A 88 20.39 -26.75 12.52
C SER A 88 19.90 -25.44 13.17
N PHE A 89 18.60 -25.16 13.28
CA PHE A 89 18.08 -23.84 13.70
C PHE A 89 17.27 -23.86 15.01
N ARG A 90 17.66 -24.69 15.99
CA ARG A 90 17.01 -24.68 17.32
C ARG A 90 17.86 -23.93 18.33
N ARG A 91 17.51 -22.67 18.61
CA ARG A 91 17.95 -21.96 19.81
C ARG A 91 17.41 -22.68 21.04
N GLN A 92 18.29 -23.20 21.89
CA GLN A 92 17.94 -23.92 23.14
C GLN A 92 18.05 -23.01 24.38
N ASP A 93 18.64 -21.84 24.22
CA ASP A 93 18.95 -20.85 25.24
C ASP A 93 17.83 -19.83 25.48
N VAL A 94 16.86 -19.74 24.56
CA VAL A 94 15.74 -18.79 24.62
C VAL A 94 14.42 -19.47 24.27
N LEU A 95 13.31 -18.94 24.77
CA LEU A 95 11.98 -19.36 24.37
C LEU A 95 11.70 -18.87 22.94
N THR A 96 11.44 -19.81 22.01
CA THR A 96 11.18 -19.52 20.59
C THR A 96 9.70 -19.60 20.21
N LEU A 97 8.83 -20.04 21.13
CA LEU A 97 7.40 -20.18 20.93
C LEU A 97 6.64 -19.82 22.20
N THR A 98 5.55 -19.05 22.06
CA THR A 98 4.63 -18.75 23.17
C THR A 98 3.72 -19.94 23.50
N PRO A 99 3.11 -20.01 24.70
CA PRO A 99 2.15 -21.06 25.06
C PRO A 99 0.92 -21.16 24.13
N TRP A 100 0.61 -20.11 23.36
CA TRP A 100 -0.48 -20.09 22.38
C TRP A 100 0.01 -20.24 20.93
N LEU A 101 1.19 -20.84 20.74
CA LEU A 101 1.78 -21.20 19.44
C LEU A 101 2.13 -20.02 18.52
N ALA A 102 2.21 -18.80 19.04
CA ALA A 102 2.83 -17.70 18.31
C ALA A 102 4.36 -17.79 18.42
N PRO A 103 5.10 -17.63 17.31
CA PRO A 103 6.56 -17.65 17.33
C PRO A 103 7.15 -16.40 17.96
N ILE A 104 8.28 -16.58 18.64
CA ILE A 104 9.09 -15.48 19.19
C ILE A 104 10.32 -15.34 18.30
N VAL A 105 10.47 -14.21 17.64
CA VAL A 105 11.51 -13.98 16.62
C VAL A 105 12.84 -13.66 17.28
N TRP A 106 13.83 -14.53 17.08
CA TRP A 106 15.21 -14.34 17.50
C TRP A 106 16.17 -14.52 16.32
N GLU A 107 17.35 -13.93 16.41
CA GLU A 107 18.41 -14.20 15.42
C GLU A 107 18.73 -15.71 15.37
N GLY A 108 18.75 -16.27 14.16
CA GLY A 108 18.90 -17.71 13.93
C GLY A 108 17.61 -18.54 14.02
N THR A 109 16.43 -17.96 14.26
CA THR A 109 15.14 -18.69 14.24
C THR A 109 14.33 -18.47 12.97
N PHE A 110 14.86 -17.72 12.01
CA PHE A 110 14.22 -17.47 10.71
C PHE A 110 15.26 -17.58 9.60
N ASN A 111 14.82 -17.94 8.40
CA ASN A 111 15.63 -17.83 7.20
C ASN A 111 15.21 -16.55 6.46
N SER A 112 16.09 -15.54 6.47
CA SER A 112 15.84 -14.25 5.84
C SER A 112 15.63 -14.36 4.33
N GLU A 113 16.32 -15.26 3.63
CA GLU A 113 16.14 -15.49 2.19
C GLU A 113 14.77 -16.10 1.87
N LEU A 114 14.29 -17.03 2.70
CA LEU A 114 12.96 -17.62 2.54
C LEU A 114 11.87 -16.60 2.84
N LEU A 115 12.01 -15.82 3.91
CA LEU A 115 11.09 -14.72 4.21
C LEU A 115 11.09 -13.68 3.08
N ASP A 116 12.27 -13.23 2.64
CA ASP A 116 12.41 -12.30 1.53
C ASP A 116 11.78 -12.88 0.25
N SER A 117 12.01 -14.15 -0.09
CA SER A 117 11.38 -14.77 -1.28
C SER A 117 9.85 -14.84 -1.18
N ALA A 118 9.30 -15.15 0.00
CA ALA A 118 7.86 -15.19 0.24
C ALA A 118 7.24 -13.79 0.17
N TYR A 119 7.96 -12.75 0.61
CA TYR A 119 7.54 -11.35 0.53
C TYR A 119 7.88 -10.65 -0.79
N ASN A 120 8.76 -11.22 -1.63
CA ASN A 120 9.14 -10.71 -2.96
C ASN A 120 8.29 -11.28 -4.11
N ARG A 121 7.67 -12.47 -3.94
CA ARG A 121 6.67 -13.03 -4.87
C ARG A 121 5.53 -12.07 -5.28
N PRO A 122 5.00 -11.19 -4.40
CA PRO A 122 3.97 -10.23 -4.77
C PRO A 122 4.42 -9.26 -5.86
N THR A 123 5.68 -8.81 -5.87
CA THR A 123 6.16 -7.80 -6.83
C THR A 123 6.13 -8.32 -8.26
N ALA A 124 6.66 -9.53 -8.50
CA ALA A 124 6.63 -10.16 -9.81
C ALA A 124 5.19 -10.35 -10.30
N LEU A 125 4.31 -10.84 -9.42
CA LEU A 125 2.90 -11.06 -9.72
C LEU A 125 2.17 -9.74 -10.05
N PHE A 126 2.38 -8.68 -9.28
CA PHE A 126 1.77 -7.39 -9.52
C PHE A 126 2.23 -6.78 -10.84
N VAL A 127 3.54 -6.81 -11.12
CA VAL A 127 4.08 -6.32 -12.40
C VAL A 127 3.49 -7.09 -13.58
N GLY A 128 3.44 -8.43 -13.49
CA GLY A 128 2.83 -9.27 -14.52
C GLY A 128 1.37 -8.89 -14.78
N ARG A 129 0.53 -8.91 -13.74
CA ARG A 129 -0.91 -8.59 -13.85
C ARG A 129 -1.16 -7.16 -14.34
N PHE A 130 -0.38 -6.21 -13.86
CA PHE A 130 -0.48 -4.82 -14.29
C PHE A 130 -0.18 -4.67 -15.77
N VAL A 131 0.97 -5.19 -16.24
CA VAL A 131 1.38 -5.01 -17.64
C VAL A 131 0.45 -5.79 -18.57
N GLU A 132 0.07 -7.02 -18.23
CA GLU A 132 -0.86 -7.82 -19.02
C GLU A 132 -2.24 -7.15 -19.19
N SER A 133 -2.74 -6.50 -18.14
CA SER A 133 -4.00 -5.75 -18.23
C SER A 133 -3.82 -4.42 -18.96
N ALA A 134 -2.71 -3.72 -18.76
CA ALA A 134 -2.37 -2.49 -19.47
C ALA A 134 -2.24 -2.71 -20.99
N GLU A 135 -1.62 -3.80 -21.43
CA GLU A 135 -1.52 -4.17 -22.85
C GLU A 135 -2.89 -4.35 -23.53
N LYS A 136 -3.91 -4.74 -22.77
CA LYS A 136 -5.27 -4.92 -23.29
C LYS A 136 -6.07 -3.62 -23.33
N LEU A 137 -5.83 -2.72 -22.37
CA LEU A 137 -6.80 -1.67 -22.01
C LEU A 137 -6.21 -0.25 -21.94
N PHE A 138 -4.91 -0.11 -21.69
CA PHE A 138 -4.26 1.18 -21.51
C PHE A 138 -3.71 1.75 -22.81
N MET A 139 -4.22 2.91 -23.20
CA MET A 139 -3.79 3.69 -24.38
C MET A 139 -3.68 2.81 -25.63
N LYS A 140 -4.70 1.98 -25.86
CA LYS A 140 -4.74 1.04 -26.99
C LYS A 140 -4.60 1.81 -28.31
N GLY A 141 -3.69 1.34 -29.17
CA GLY A 141 -3.38 1.99 -30.45
C GLY A 141 -2.35 3.13 -30.37
N TYR A 142 -1.83 3.45 -29.18
CA TYR A 142 -0.77 4.44 -28.98
C TYR A 142 0.55 3.76 -28.63
N ARG A 143 1.66 4.45 -28.94
CA ARG A 143 2.99 4.07 -28.48
C ARG A 143 3.07 4.23 -26.97
N VAL A 144 3.58 3.24 -26.25
CA VAL A 144 3.68 3.27 -24.79
C VAL A 144 5.00 2.64 -24.34
N ASN A 145 5.78 3.36 -23.54
CA ASN A 145 6.91 2.81 -22.82
C ASN A 145 6.43 2.60 -21.39
N TYR A 146 6.84 1.50 -20.77
CA TYR A 146 6.70 1.25 -19.35
C TYR A 146 8.05 1.43 -18.71
N TYR A 147 8.19 2.37 -17.79
CA TYR A 147 9.33 2.41 -16.88
C TYR A 147 8.91 1.69 -15.61
N ILE A 148 9.60 0.62 -15.20
CA ILE A 148 9.32 -0.13 -13.96
C ILE A 148 10.45 0.14 -12.98
N PHE A 149 10.17 0.89 -11.91
CA PHE A 149 11.16 1.22 -10.89
C PHE A 149 11.29 0.08 -9.88
N THR A 150 12.46 -0.54 -9.76
CA THR A 150 12.64 -1.67 -8.82
C THR A 150 14.07 -1.75 -8.29
N ASN A 151 14.21 -2.17 -7.04
CA ASN A 151 15.49 -2.53 -6.44
C ASN A 151 15.89 -3.98 -6.72
N ASP A 152 15.00 -4.75 -7.35
CA ASP A 152 15.22 -6.12 -7.76
C ASP A 152 14.77 -6.28 -9.23
N PRO A 153 15.68 -6.05 -10.19
CA PRO A 153 15.40 -6.23 -11.61
C PRO A 153 15.13 -7.70 -12.00
N GLN A 154 15.62 -8.67 -11.22
CA GLN A 154 15.59 -10.07 -11.60
C GLN A 154 14.20 -10.69 -11.44
N VAL A 155 13.37 -10.12 -10.56
CA VAL A 155 11.99 -10.58 -10.33
C VAL A 155 10.99 -10.04 -11.34
N ILE A 156 11.40 -9.19 -12.29
CA ILE A 156 10.48 -8.63 -13.28
C ILE A 156 10.18 -9.70 -14.35
N PRO A 157 8.91 -10.12 -14.50
CA PRO A 157 8.56 -11.16 -15.45
C PRO A 157 8.77 -10.69 -16.90
N ARG A 158 9.07 -11.63 -17.79
CA ARG A 158 9.00 -11.37 -19.23
C ARG A 158 7.53 -11.31 -19.63
N VAL A 159 7.14 -10.19 -20.22
CA VAL A 159 5.77 -9.92 -20.66
C VAL A 159 5.78 -9.65 -22.17
N GLN A 160 4.75 -10.14 -22.86
CA GLN A 160 4.57 -9.87 -24.29
C GLN A 160 3.96 -8.49 -24.47
N LEU A 161 4.57 -7.65 -25.31
CA LEU A 161 4.11 -6.30 -25.60
C LEU A 161 3.60 -6.19 -27.04
N GLN A 162 2.57 -5.40 -27.24
CA GLN A 162 2.05 -5.05 -28.56
C GLN A 162 3.06 -4.19 -29.34
N PRO A 163 3.00 -4.19 -30.69
CA PRO A 163 3.86 -3.38 -31.52
C PRO A 163 3.86 -1.89 -31.11
N GLY A 164 5.04 -1.27 -31.09
CA GLY A 164 5.20 0.14 -30.71
C GLY A 164 5.18 0.39 -29.20
N ARG A 165 5.22 -0.67 -28.38
CA ARG A 165 5.30 -0.57 -26.92
C ARG A 165 6.61 -1.17 -26.41
N SER A 166 7.16 -0.62 -25.33
CA SER A 166 8.42 -1.08 -24.74
C SER A 166 8.35 -1.12 -23.22
N LEU A 167 9.14 -1.98 -22.57
CA LEU A 167 9.28 -2.02 -21.12
C LEU A 167 10.75 -1.85 -20.76
N ARG A 168 11.02 -0.96 -19.82
CA ARG A 168 12.36 -0.64 -19.31
C ARG A 168 12.36 -0.73 -17.80
N ILE A 169 13.36 -1.42 -17.27
CA ILE A 169 13.57 -1.51 -15.84
C ILE A 169 14.42 -0.31 -15.42
N VAL A 170 13.99 0.41 -14.38
CA VAL A 170 14.70 1.55 -13.78
C VAL A 170 15.19 1.12 -12.39
N PRO A 171 16.48 0.79 -12.24
CA PRO A 171 17.02 0.37 -10.95
C PRO A 171 16.91 1.48 -9.91
N ILE A 172 16.40 1.16 -8.73
CA ILE A 172 16.37 2.07 -7.58
C ILE A 172 17.10 1.46 -6.38
N LYS A 173 17.61 2.32 -5.50
CA LYS A 173 18.29 1.89 -4.28
C LYS A 173 17.29 1.18 -3.34
N LYS A 174 17.68 0.03 -2.76
CA LYS A 174 16.95 -0.61 -1.66
C LYS A 174 17.12 0.24 -0.39
N TYR A 175 16.02 0.58 0.25
CA TYR A 175 16.02 1.23 1.57
C TYR A 175 15.43 0.28 2.61
N SER A 176 15.87 0.41 3.86
CA SER A 176 15.46 -0.48 4.97
C SER A 176 14.08 -0.14 5.55
N HIS A 177 13.57 1.07 5.33
CA HIS A 177 12.31 1.54 5.89
C HIS A 177 11.31 1.92 4.81
N TRP A 178 10.08 1.38 4.89
CA TRP A 178 9.02 1.61 3.90
C TRP A 178 8.61 3.10 3.78
N GLN A 179 8.79 3.88 4.85
CA GLN A 179 8.55 5.32 4.83
C GLN A 179 9.52 6.03 3.89
N GLU A 180 10.79 5.64 3.89
CA GLU A 180 11.79 6.23 2.99
C GLU A 180 11.53 5.86 1.54
N ILE A 181 11.05 4.65 1.31
CA ILE A 181 10.59 4.15 0.01
C ILE A 181 9.50 5.07 -0.58
N SER A 182 8.41 5.30 0.16
CA SER A 182 7.29 6.15 -0.30
C SER A 182 7.70 7.62 -0.49
N MET A 183 8.49 8.18 0.44
CA MET A 183 8.99 9.57 0.35
C MET A 183 9.92 9.82 -0.84
N ARG A 184 10.60 8.77 -1.34
CA ARG A 184 11.56 8.87 -2.45
C ARG A 184 10.93 8.62 -3.82
N ARG A 185 9.66 8.22 -3.89
CA ARG A 185 8.93 8.05 -5.16
C ARG A 185 9.00 9.31 -6.01
N MET A 186 8.71 10.46 -5.40
CA MET A 186 8.74 11.76 -6.08
C MET A 186 10.15 12.09 -6.61
N GLU A 187 11.19 11.80 -5.83
CA GLU A 187 12.58 12.01 -6.26
C GLU A 187 12.98 11.10 -7.43
N ALA A 188 12.66 9.81 -7.33
CA ALA A 188 13.01 8.82 -8.35
C ALA A 188 12.34 9.16 -9.69
N ILE A 189 11.05 9.52 -9.67
CA ILE A 189 10.33 9.99 -10.85
C ILE A 189 11.00 11.26 -11.40
N ASN A 190 11.22 12.26 -10.53
CA ASN A 190 11.77 13.54 -10.95
C ASN A 190 13.13 13.37 -11.65
N ARG A 191 14.02 12.56 -11.06
CA ARG A 191 15.33 12.23 -11.62
C ARG A 191 15.22 11.52 -12.95
N HIS A 192 14.38 10.49 -13.04
CA HIS A 192 14.21 9.75 -14.29
C HIS A 192 13.62 10.61 -15.41
N VAL A 193 12.70 11.52 -15.09
CA VAL A 193 12.17 12.47 -16.07
C VAL A 193 13.27 13.40 -16.57
N ALA A 194 14.09 13.95 -15.67
CA ALA A 194 15.20 14.83 -16.00
C ALA A 194 16.26 14.16 -16.89
N GLU A 195 16.53 12.88 -16.66
CA GLU A 195 17.58 12.15 -17.37
C GLU A 195 17.09 11.51 -18.67
N VAL A 196 15.86 10.95 -18.67
CA VAL A 196 15.38 10.05 -19.72
C VAL A 196 14.05 10.52 -20.30
N SER A 197 12.97 10.55 -19.48
CA SER A 197 11.61 10.59 -20.03
C SER A 197 11.32 11.86 -20.84
N HIS A 198 11.94 13.00 -20.52
CA HIS A 198 11.75 14.26 -21.26
C HIS A 198 12.12 14.19 -22.75
N ARG A 199 12.91 13.19 -23.17
CA ARG A 199 13.30 12.99 -24.58
C ARG A 199 12.46 11.93 -25.29
N GLU A 200 11.72 11.12 -24.54
CA GLU A 200 11.07 9.92 -25.07
C GLU A 200 9.54 10.06 -25.15
N VAL A 201 8.96 10.94 -24.34
CA VAL A 201 7.51 10.95 -24.07
C VAL A 201 6.95 12.37 -24.02
N ASN A 202 5.68 12.56 -24.43
CA ASN A 202 5.00 13.86 -24.28
C ASN A 202 4.17 13.95 -22.99
N TYR A 203 3.54 12.84 -22.61
CA TYR A 203 2.72 12.70 -21.41
C TYR A 203 3.26 11.60 -20.54
N LEU A 204 3.15 11.75 -19.22
CA LEU A 204 3.55 10.78 -18.21
C LEU A 204 2.37 10.52 -17.27
N PHE A 205 2.04 9.25 -17.03
CA PHE A 205 1.23 8.84 -15.89
C PHE A 205 2.11 8.07 -14.92
N CYS A 206 1.87 8.29 -13.64
CA CYS A 206 2.47 7.59 -12.52
C CYS A 206 1.35 6.83 -11.80
N LEU A 207 1.40 5.51 -11.87
CA LEU A 207 0.39 4.60 -11.33
C LEU A 207 1.02 3.64 -10.33
N ASP A 208 0.24 3.24 -9.33
CA ASP A 208 0.63 2.18 -8.40
C ASP A 208 0.55 0.80 -9.07
N ILE A 209 1.52 -0.07 -8.75
CA ILE A 209 1.70 -1.36 -9.44
C ILE A 209 0.74 -2.45 -8.95
N ASP A 210 0.22 -2.33 -7.73
CA ASP A 210 -0.67 -3.30 -7.09
C ASP A 210 -2.13 -3.14 -7.54
N MET A 211 -2.29 -2.70 -8.79
CA MET A 211 -3.55 -2.34 -9.42
C MET A 211 -3.67 -3.05 -10.78
N VAL A 212 -4.89 -3.21 -11.28
CA VAL A 212 -5.20 -3.90 -12.54
C VAL A 212 -6.17 -3.07 -13.36
N PHE A 213 -5.96 -3.04 -14.68
CA PHE A 213 -6.92 -2.45 -15.60
C PHE A 213 -8.06 -3.44 -15.90
N HIS A 214 -9.30 -2.98 -15.78
CA HIS A 214 -10.51 -3.78 -16.05
C HIS A 214 -11.27 -3.30 -17.28
N ASN A 215 -11.16 -2.02 -17.60
CA ASN A 215 -11.83 -1.40 -18.74
C ASN A 215 -10.90 -0.40 -19.44
N PRO A 216 -11.24 0.05 -20.67
CA PRO A 216 -10.36 0.94 -21.43
C PRO A 216 -9.95 2.18 -20.64
N TRP A 217 -8.68 2.53 -20.74
CA TRP A 217 -8.11 3.77 -20.22
C TRP A 217 -7.41 4.45 -21.39
N GLY A 218 -7.96 5.54 -21.90
CA GLY A 218 -7.51 6.16 -23.13
C GLY A 218 -7.14 7.63 -23.02
N VAL A 219 -7.09 8.27 -24.18
CA VAL A 219 -6.68 9.66 -24.35
C VAL A 219 -7.63 10.66 -23.70
N GLU A 220 -8.85 10.24 -23.33
CA GLU A 220 -9.77 11.03 -22.52
C GLU A 220 -9.15 11.45 -21.17
N THR A 221 -8.15 10.71 -20.69
CA THR A 221 -7.44 10.99 -19.44
C THR A 221 -6.31 12.00 -19.56
N LEU A 222 -5.87 12.36 -20.77
CA LEU A 222 -4.72 13.24 -20.98
C LEU A 222 -5.03 14.71 -20.65
N GLY A 223 -4.12 15.39 -19.96
CA GLY A 223 -4.20 16.83 -19.64
C GLY A 223 -2.82 17.37 -19.30
N GLU A 224 -2.72 18.68 -19.04
CA GLU A 224 -1.44 19.29 -18.64
C GLU A 224 -0.95 18.75 -17.30
N MET A 225 -1.85 18.72 -16.31
CA MET A 225 -1.73 17.99 -15.04
C MET A 225 -3.02 17.26 -14.76
N VAL A 226 -2.89 15.99 -14.39
CA VAL A 226 -3.98 15.05 -14.15
C VAL A 226 -3.88 14.54 -12.73
N ALA A 227 -4.98 14.64 -11.98
CA ALA A 227 -5.14 14.02 -10.67
C ALA A 227 -6.35 13.08 -10.70
N ALA A 228 -6.44 12.16 -9.75
CA ALA A 228 -7.63 11.31 -9.58
C ALA A 228 -8.26 11.53 -8.20
N ILE A 229 -9.59 11.53 -8.11
CA ILE A 229 -10.30 11.61 -6.84
C ILE A 229 -10.17 10.28 -6.11
N HIS A 230 -9.77 10.32 -4.85
CA HIS A 230 -9.62 9.13 -4.04
C HIS A 230 -10.96 8.44 -3.78
N PRO A 231 -11.09 7.11 -4.02
CA PRO A 231 -12.37 6.41 -3.94
C PRO A 231 -12.88 6.27 -2.50
N GLY A 232 -12.01 6.45 -1.50
CA GLY A 232 -12.42 6.51 -0.10
C GLY A 232 -13.05 7.84 0.34
N TYR A 233 -12.93 8.92 -0.46
CA TYR A 233 -13.31 10.26 -0.03
C TYR A 233 -14.12 11.06 -1.06
N PHE A 234 -14.49 10.48 -2.21
CA PHE A 234 -15.21 11.19 -3.27
C PHE A 234 -16.65 11.60 -2.90
N ASN A 235 -17.27 10.91 -1.94
CA ASN A 235 -18.66 11.13 -1.52
C ASN A 235 -18.81 11.55 -0.05
N VAL A 236 -17.71 11.97 0.60
CA VAL A 236 -17.74 12.44 1.99
C VAL A 236 -17.43 13.94 2.05
N PRO A 237 -17.95 14.66 3.07
CA PRO A 237 -17.67 16.09 3.19
C PRO A 237 -16.18 16.36 3.43
N ARG A 238 -15.69 17.49 2.92
CA ARG A 238 -14.27 17.89 3.01
C ARG A 238 -13.70 17.97 4.43
N SER A 239 -14.56 18.11 5.44
CA SER A 239 -14.15 18.07 6.85
C SER A 239 -13.62 16.70 7.27
N GLN A 240 -13.95 15.64 6.52
CA GLN A 240 -13.47 14.28 6.74
C GLN A 240 -12.26 13.92 5.85
N PHE A 241 -11.81 14.83 4.99
CA PHE A 241 -10.59 14.60 4.21
C PHE A 241 -9.40 14.53 5.15
N PRO A 242 -8.58 13.47 5.07
CA PRO A 242 -7.54 13.21 6.02
C PRO A 242 -6.26 13.97 5.62
N TYR A 243 -6.39 15.23 5.24
CA TYR A 243 -5.23 16.09 4.97
C TYR A 243 -4.33 16.20 6.20
N GLU A 244 -3.07 16.58 5.99
CA GLU A 244 -2.20 16.99 7.07
C GLU A 244 -2.75 18.25 7.75
N ARG A 245 -3.03 18.16 9.05
CA ARG A 245 -3.66 19.25 9.84
C ARG A 245 -2.67 19.96 10.77
N ARG A 246 -1.45 19.45 10.93
CA ARG A 246 -0.41 20.13 11.71
C ARG A 246 0.18 21.27 10.90
N SER A 247 -0.01 22.49 11.38
CA SER A 247 0.47 23.72 10.72
C SER A 247 2.00 23.80 10.60
N SER A 248 2.74 22.98 11.35
CA SER A 248 4.20 22.85 11.24
C SER A 248 4.66 22.07 10.01
N SER A 249 3.78 21.29 9.37
CA SER A 249 4.10 20.54 8.15
C SER A 249 3.94 21.42 6.91
N ALA A 250 4.85 21.26 5.95
CA ALA A 250 4.75 21.82 4.61
C ALA A 250 3.54 21.27 3.83
N ALA A 251 2.95 20.14 4.24
CA ALA A 251 1.74 19.55 3.66
C ALA A 251 0.43 20.08 4.27
N PHE A 252 0.49 21.00 5.23
CA PHE A 252 -0.67 21.47 5.98
C PHE A 252 -1.81 22.01 5.09
N ILE A 253 -3.04 21.55 5.32
CA ILE A 253 -4.25 22.16 4.76
C ILE A 253 -5.21 22.51 5.92
N PRO A 254 -5.64 23.78 6.05
CA PRO A 254 -6.55 24.18 7.12
C PRO A 254 -7.90 23.45 7.07
N ASP A 255 -8.54 23.35 8.22
CA ASP A 255 -9.88 22.78 8.32
C ASP A 255 -10.87 23.48 7.40
N ARG A 256 -11.79 22.69 6.82
CA ARG A 256 -12.83 23.13 5.87
C ARG A 256 -12.29 23.73 4.55
N GLN A 257 -10.98 23.77 4.35
CA GLN A 257 -10.37 24.07 3.04
C GLN A 257 -10.12 22.77 2.25
N GLY A 258 -9.73 22.94 0.98
CA GLY A 258 -9.57 21.85 0.01
C GLY A 258 -10.80 21.65 -0.88
N ASP A 259 -10.54 21.19 -2.11
CA ASP A 259 -11.57 20.91 -3.11
C ASP A 259 -11.92 19.43 -3.14
N PHE A 260 -10.91 18.57 -3.32
CA PHE A 260 -11.01 17.12 -3.37
C PHE A 260 -9.85 16.48 -2.61
N TYR A 261 -10.06 15.27 -2.10
CA TYR A 261 -8.95 14.43 -1.66
C TYR A 261 -8.46 13.58 -2.85
N TYR A 262 -7.26 13.88 -3.32
CA TYR A 262 -6.64 13.27 -4.50
C TYR A 262 -5.87 12.00 -4.11
N ALA A 263 -5.92 10.96 -4.95
CA ALA A 263 -5.23 9.70 -4.72
C ALA A 263 -3.75 9.76 -5.15
N GLY A 264 -2.84 9.40 -4.24
CA GLY A 264 -1.42 9.25 -4.51
C GLY A 264 -1.09 8.09 -5.47
N ALA A 265 -2.06 7.19 -5.66
CA ALA A 265 -1.96 6.06 -6.56
C ALA A 265 -2.02 6.43 -8.04
N VAL A 266 -2.57 7.60 -8.39
CA VAL A 266 -2.77 8.04 -9.78
C VAL A 266 -2.54 9.54 -9.92
N PHE A 267 -1.51 9.91 -10.66
CA PHE A 267 -1.33 11.26 -11.20
C PHE A 267 -0.63 11.20 -12.56
N GLY A 268 -0.67 12.30 -13.30
CA GLY A 268 0.01 12.38 -14.58
C GLY A 268 -0.09 13.74 -15.23
N GLY A 269 0.23 13.82 -16.51
CA GLY A 269 0.14 15.04 -17.30
C GLY A 269 1.22 15.15 -18.34
N LEU A 270 1.48 16.38 -18.81
CA LEU A 270 2.64 16.68 -19.64
C LEU A 270 3.92 16.44 -18.83
N VAL A 271 4.95 15.90 -19.48
CA VAL A 271 6.21 15.54 -18.79
C VAL A 271 6.83 16.70 -18.01
N LYS A 272 6.82 17.90 -18.61
CA LYS A 272 7.29 19.12 -17.94
C LYS A 272 6.52 19.41 -16.65
N GLN A 273 5.20 19.22 -16.68
CA GLN A 273 4.35 19.50 -15.52
C GLN A 273 4.54 18.43 -14.44
N VAL A 274 4.66 17.16 -14.82
CA VAL A 274 4.94 16.08 -13.87
C VAL A 274 6.34 16.25 -13.25
N TYR A 275 7.32 16.75 -14.00
CA TYR A 275 8.63 17.11 -13.47
C TYR A 275 8.52 18.17 -12.36
N GLU A 276 7.89 19.32 -12.63
CA GLU A 276 7.76 20.37 -11.62
C GLU A 276 6.91 19.93 -10.42
N PHE A 277 5.84 19.18 -10.67
CA PHE A 277 4.98 18.60 -9.65
C PHE A 277 5.77 17.69 -8.69
N THR A 278 6.51 16.73 -9.23
CA THR A 278 7.30 15.78 -8.42
C THR A 278 8.45 16.47 -7.70
N ARG A 279 9.10 17.46 -8.34
CA ARG A 279 10.11 18.30 -7.70
C ARG A 279 9.53 19.05 -6.50
N ALA A 280 8.40 19.73 -6.67
CA ALA A 280 7.75 20.49 -5.59
C ALA A 280 7.35 19.59 -4.42
N CYS A 281 6.71 18.45 -4.70
CA CYS A 281 6.36 17.49 -3.66
C CYS A 281 7.60 16.99 -2.91
N HIS A 282 8.65 16.59 -3.64
CA HIS A 282 9.91 16.15 -3.04
C HIS A 282 10.53 17.21 -2.13
N MET A 283 10.57 18.47 -2.56
CA MET A 283 11.10 19.57 -1.74
C MET A 283 10.30 19.77 -0.45
N THR A 284 8.98 19.68 -0.50
CA THR A 284 8.15 19.79 0.72
C THR A 284 8.31 18.58 1.65
N ILE A 285 8.53 17.38 1.11
CA ILE A 285 8.88 16.18 1.89
C ILE A 285 10.22 16.37 2.60
N LEU A 286 11.23 16.92 1.91
CA LEU A 286 12.54 17.19 2.50
C LEU A 286 12.46 18.27 3.59
N ALA A 287 11.62 19.30 3.42
CA ALA A 287 11.39 20.32 4.43
C ALA A 287 10.77 19.71 5.71
N ASP A 288 9.76 18.85 5.55
CA ASP A 288 9.17 18.12 6.68
C ASP A 288 10.20 17.23 7.37
N LYS A 289 10.98 16.48 6.59
CA LYS A 289 12.06 15.64 7.12
C LYS A 289 13.08 16.44 7.92
N ALA A 290 13.49 17.61 7.43
CA ALA A 290 14.42 18.50 8.13
C ALA A 290 13.85 19.02 9.47
N ASN A 291 12.52 19.14 9.57
CA ASN A 291 11.81 19.54 10.78
C ASN A 291 11.41 18.35 11.67
N GLY A 292 11.84 17.12 11.35
CA GLY A 292 11.46 15.91 12.10
C GLY A 292 9.99 15.53 11.95
N ILE A 293 9.33 15.97 10.88
CA ILE A 293 7.92 15.74 10.59
C ILE A 293 7.78 14.70 9.49
N MET A 294 6.79 13.82 9.65
CA MET A 294 6.29 12.96 8.59
C MET A 294 4.81 13.24 8.44
N ALA A 295 4.38 13.69 7.27
CA ALA A 295 2.98 13.99 7.01
C ALA A 295 2.08 12.77 7.21
N ALA A 296 0.82 12.99 7.60
CA ALA A 296 -0.14 11.97 8.00
C ALA A 296 -0.26 10.82 6.98
N TRP A 297 -0.30 11.17 5.69
CA TRP A 297 -0.31 10.23 4.56
C TRP A 297 0.89 10.43 3.65
N GLN A 298 2.07 10.65 4.24
CA GLN A 298 3.35 10.67 3.54
C GLN A 298 3.30 11.55 2.28
N GLU A 299 3.68 11.02 1.11
CA GLU A 299 3.67 11.72 -0.18
C GLU A 299 2.26 12.15 -0.64
N GLU A 300 1.22 11.39 -0.31
CA GLU A 300 -0.18 11.74 -0.67
C GLU A 300 -0.61 13.05 0.00
N SER A 301 -0.13 13.32 1.22
CA SER A 301 -0.37 14.61 1.90
C SER A 301 0.28 15.77 1.15
N HIS A 302 1.53 15.62 0.71
CA HIS A 302 2.24 16.66 -0.05
C HIS A 302 1.64 16.88 -1.44
N LEU A 303 1.22 15.79 -2.11
CA LEU A 303 0.48 15.85 -3.37
C LEU A 303 -0.83 16.63 -3.21
N ASN A 304 -1.62 16.33 -2.16
CA ASN A 304 -2.86 17.02 -1.89
C ASN A 304 -2.64 18.51 -1.59
N ARG A 305 -1.59 18.85 -0.84
CA ARG A 305 -1.16 20.23 -0.62
C ARG A 305 -0.76 20.93 -1.93
N HIS A 306 -0.06 20.23 -2.82
CA HIS A 306 0.30 20.78 -4.11
C HIS A 306 -0.95 21.10 -4.93
N PHE A 307 -1.89 20.15 -5.07
CA PHE A 307 -3.12 20.36 -5.85
C PHE A 307 -4.10 21.35 -5.22
N PHE A 308 -4.02 21.54 -3.89
CA PHE A 308 -4.73 22.63 -3.23
C PHE A 308 -4.26 24.00 -3.73
N SER A 309 -2.94 24.19 -3.91
CA SER A 309 -2.35 25.45 -4.39
C SER A 309 -2.29 25.58 -5.92
N HIS A 310 -2.20 24.45 -6.64
CA HIS A 310 -2.06 24.41 -8.10
C HIS A 310 -3.09 23.43 -8.67
N LYS A 311 -4.19 23.95 -9.22
CA LYS A 311 -5.32 23.10 -9.64
C LYS A 311 -4.91 22.19 -10.81
N PRO A 312 -5.27 20.89 -10.78
CA PRO A 312 -5.04 20.02 -11.93
C PRO A 312 -5.92 20.46 -13.10
N SER A 313 -5.38 20.42 -14.32
CA SER A 313 -6.13 20.72 -15.54
C SER A 313 -7.21 19.67 -15.86
N LYS A 314 -7.07 18.46 -15.29
CA LYS A 314 -8.00 17.35 -15.48
C LYS A 314 -8.10 16.52 -14.21
N LEU A 315 -9.33 16.16 -13.86
CA LEU A 315 -9.63 15.36 -12.69
C LEU A 315 -10.33 14.07 -13.11
N LEU A 316 -9.72 12.93 -12.78
CA LEU A 316 -10.30 11.62 -13.03
C LEU A 316 -11.23 11.24 -11.88
N SER A 317 -12.39 10.69 -12.24
CA SER A 317 -13.35 10.16 -11.27
C SER A 317 -12.80 8.90 -10.58
N PRO A 318 -13.44 8.42 -9.50
CA PRO A 318 -13.10 7.15 -8.86
C PRO A 318 -13.16 5.93 -9.79
N GLU A 319 -13.76 6.05 -10.99
CA GLU A 319 -13.72 5.00 -12.02
C GLU A 319 -12.28 4.65 -12.45
N TYR A 320 -11.34 5.60 -12.32
CA TYR A 320 -9.93 5.46 -12.71
C TYR A 320 -9.01 5.11 -11.53
N VAL A 321 -9.56 4.91 -10.33
CA VAL A 321 -8.84 4.42 -9.16
C VAL A 321 -9.86 3.92 -8.15
N TRP A 322 -10.00 2.60 -8.05
CA TRP A 322 -10.98 1.98 -7.18
C TRP A 322 -10.35 0.98 -6.20
N ASP A 323 -11.04 0.75 -5.08
CA ASP A 323 -10.70 -0.28 -4.12
C ASP A 323 -11.66 -1.45 -4.28
N ASP A 324 -11.18 -2.58 -4.80
CA ASP A 324 -12.02 -3.76 -5.03
C ASP A 324 -12.52 -4.42 -3.74
N THR A 325 -12.02 -4.00 -2.57
CA THR A 325 -12.57 -4.42 -1.28
C THR A 325 -13.84 -3.65 -0.89
N LYS A 326 -14.16 -2.55 -1.60
CA LYS A 326 -15.33 -1.71 -1.32
C LYS A 326 -16.48 -1.98 -2.28
N PRO A 327 -17.74 -1.89 -1.80
CA PRO A 327 -18.89 -2.02 -2.68
C PRO A 327 -18.91 -0.87 -3.69
N ARG A 328 -19.17 -1.18 -4.96
CA ARG A 328 -19.30 -0.20 -6.03
C ARG A 328 -20.68 0.49 -5.93
N PRO A 329 -20.73 1.81 -5.67
CA PRO A 329 -21.99 2.54 -5.61
C PRO A 329 -22.55 2.82 -7.02
N PRO A 330 -23.86 3.12 -7.16
CA PRO A 330 -24.52 3.28 -8.46
C PRO A 330 -23.93 4.37 -9.36
N GLU A 331 -23.33 5.41 -8.77
CA GLU A 331 -22.71 6.52 -9.49
C GLU A 331 -21.42 6.11 -10.20
N VAL A 332 -20.74 5.07 -9.70
CA VAL A 332 -19.53 4.49 -10.32
C VAL A 332 -19.98 3.41 -11.30
N ARG A 333 -20.17 3.81 -12.55
CA ARG A 333 -20.76 2.93 -13.58
C ARG A 333 -19.75 1.90 -14.07
N LEU A 334 -18.49 2.29 -14.16
CA LEU A 334 -17.42 1.45 -14.71
C LEU A 334 -16.16 1.57 -13.87
N ILE A 335 -15.62 0.43 -13.41
CA ILE A 335 -14.29 0.39 -12.79
C ILE A 335 -13.27 0.15 -13.89
N ARG A 336 -12.38 1.10 -14.13
CA ARG A 336 -11.32 1.01 -15.15
C ARG A 336 -10.01 0.52 -14.57
N PHE A 337 -9.73 0.88 -13.33
CA PHE A 337 -8.47 0.57 -12.66
C PHE A 337 -8.69 0.42 -11.16
N SER A 338 -8.34 -0.73 -10.59
CA SER A 338 -8.59 -1.03 -9.18
C SER A 338 -7.50 -1.89 -8.55
N THR A 339 -7.52 -1.97 -7.22
CA THR A 339 -6.57 -2.80 -6.46
C THR A 339 -6.67 -4.26 -6.83
N VAL A 340 -5.52 -4.94 -6.88
CA VAL A 340 -5.49 -6.40 -6.90
C VAL A 340 -6.09 -6.89 -5.59
N ASN A 341 -7.24 -7.56 -5.65
CA ASN A 341 -7.81 -8.23 -4.49
C ASN A 341 -6.77 -9.20 -3.92
N LYS A 342 -6.27 -8.88 -2.73
CA LYS A 342 -5.33 -9.71 -1.98
C LYS A 342 -6.08 -10.87 -1.37
N ASN A 343 -6.68 -11.70 -2.19
CA ASN A 343 -7.10 -13.01 -1.72
C ASN A 343 -5.81 -13.80 -1.50
N TYR A 344 -5.29 -13.74 -0.26
CA TYR A 344 -4.07 -14.44 0.17
C TYR A 344 -4.13 -15.97 -0.01
N LYS A 345 -5.24 -16.51 -0.53
CA LYS A 345 -5.35 -17.87 -1.03
C LYS A 345 -4.71 -18.07 -2.41
N GLU A 346 -4.80 -17.09 -3.32
CA GLU A 346 -4.20 -17.19 -4.68
C GLU A 346 -2.70 -16.94 -4.71
N LEU A 347 -2.13 -16.35 -3.65
CA LEU A 347 -0.68 -16.19 -3.48
C LEU A 347 0.02 -17.48 -2.99
N ARG A 348 -0.73 -18.58 -2.80
CA ARG A 348 -0.24 -19.84 -2.21
C ARG A 348 0.17 -20.89 -3.23
N ASP A 349 -0.17 -20.70 -4.50
CA ASP A 349 0.08 -21.70 -5.56
C ASP A 349 1.33 -21.34 -6.39
#